data_AF-A0A7D5GKD6-F1
#
_entry.id   AF-A0A7D5GKD6-F1
#
_cell.length_a   1.000
_cell.length_b   1.000
_cell.length_c   1.000
_cell.angle_alpha   90.00
_cell.angle_beta   90.00
_cell.angle_gamma   90.00
#
_symmetry.space_group_name_H-M   'P 1'
#
loop_
_entity.id
_entity.type
_entity.pdbx_description
1 polymer ?
#
loop_
_entity_poly.entity_id
_entity_poly.type
_entity_poly.pdbx_seq_one_letter_code
_entity_poly.pdbx_strand_id
1 'polypeptide(L)'
;MLEATLTVAPTPEGFDLTLAVENVGSDRVTLAFRDGQRAEFVADRTGSENGGTGAGTEGNGRGAGDEEAVWHWSEGRMFTMALGAEELGPGESVTETATWSDPAPGEYAVRAWLTTEDDGVRRESEAETVVVVG
;
A
#
# COMPACT_ATOMS: atom_id res chain seq x y z
N MET A 1 -19.48 -1.89 0.19
CA MET A 1 -18.71 -1.34 -0.94
C MET A 1 -17.84 -0.27 -0.36
N LEU A 2 -16.53 -0.42 -0.52
CA LEU A 2 -15.57 0.59 -0.11
C LEU A 2 -15.00 1.31 -1.33
N GLU A 3 -14.67 2.57 -1.15
CA GLU A 3 -13.89 3.35 -2.09
C GLU A 3 -12.61 3.82 -1.39
N ALA A 4 -11.48 3.59 -2.03
CA ALA A 4 -10.16 3.94 -1.51
C ALA A 4 -9.56 5.09 -2.31
N THR A 5 -9.00 6.07 -1.60
CA THR A 5 -8.25 7.18 -2.17
C THR A 5 -6.86 7.22 -1.55
N LEU A 6 -5.82 7.14 -2.38
CA LEU A 6 -4.44 7.32 -1.96
C LEU A 6 -3.96 8.71 -2.38
N THR A 7 -3.58 9.51 -1.40
CA THR A 7 -2.97 10.84 -1.61
C THR A 7 -1.49 10.79 -1.24
N VAL A 8 -0.65 11.40 -2.08
CA VAL A 8 0.79 11.53 -1.83
C VAL A 8 1.18 13.00 -1.83
N ALA A 9 1.75 13.46 -0.72
CA ALA A 9 2.18 14.84 -0.52
C ALA A 9 3.70 14.90 -0.36
N PRO A 10 4.43 15.70 -1.17
CA PRO A 10 5.87 15.85 -1.00
C PRO A 10 6.21 16.59 0.29
N THR A 11 7.28 16.16 0.95
CA THR A 11 7.88 16.78 2.13
C THR A 11 9.36 17.08 1.86
N PRO A 12 10.04 17.87 2.71
CA PRO A 12 11.48 18.06 2.58
C PRO A 12 12.31 16.77 2.67
N GLU A 13 11.75 15.71 3.25
CA GLU A 13 12.43 14.43 3.50
C GLU A 13 11.93 13.29 2.61
N GLY A 14 10.95 13.53 1.73
CA GLY A 14 10.34 12.48 0.89
C GLY A 14 8.85 12.74 0.67
N PHE A 15 8.00 11.80 1.10
CA PHE A 15 6.55 11.88 0.90
C PHE A 15 5.75 11.43 2.12
N ASP A 16 4.67 12.16 2.41
CA ASP A 16 3.60 11.69 3.27
C ASP A 16 2.50 11.07 2.41
N LEU A 17 2.10 9.84 2.74
CA LEU A 17 1.09 9.05 2.07
C LEU A 17 -0.13 8.94 2.98
N THR A 18 -1.31 9.13 2.43
CA THR A 18 -2.58 9.02 3.15
C THR A 18 -3.53 8.13 2.38
N LEU A 19 -3.93 7.02 2.98
CA LEU A 19 -5.00 6.15 2.49
C LEU A 19 -6.29 6.51 3.22
N ALA A 20 -7.27 7.01 2.49
CA ALA A 20 -8.65 7.19 2.98
C ALA A 20 -9.54 6.10 2.38
N VAL A 21 -10.28 5.38 3.23
CA VAL A 21 -11.21 4.33 2.80
C VAL A 21 -12.59 4.67 3.33
N GLU A 22 -13.53 4.91 2.42
CA GLU A 22 -14.91 5.28 2.73
C GLU A 22 -15.86 4.13 2.43
N ASN A 23 -16.81 3.88 3.32
CA ASN A 23 -17.94 3.02 3.03
C ASN A 23 -19.01 3.76 2.23
N VAL A 24 -18.88 3.74 0.91
CA VAL A 24 -19.85 4.33 -0.04
C VAL A 24 -21.10 3.46 -0.23
N GLY A 25 -21.14 2.28 0.41
CA GLY A 25 -22.30 1.39 0.41
C GLY A 25 -23.41 1.81 1.38
N SER A 26 -24.53 1.10 1.32
CA SER A 26 -25.68 1.30 2.22
C SER A 26 -25.63 0.44 3.49
N ASP A 27 -24.76 -0.56 3.53
CA ASP A 27 -24.63 -1.50 4.64
C ASP A 27 -23.33 -1.24 5.42
N ARG A 28 -23.36 -1.54 6.71
CA ARG A 28 -22.17 -1.47 7.56
C ARG A 28 -21.14 -2.52 7.13
N VAL A 29 -19.87 -2.15 7.19
CA VAL A 29 -18.73 -3.04 6.96
C VAL A 29 -17.93 -3.19 8.25
N THR A 30 -17.54 -4.43 8.58
CA THR A 30 -16.63 -4.71 9.71
C THR A 30 -15.21 -4.89 9.17
N LEU A 31 -14.28 -4.10 9.68
CA LEU A 31 -12.85 -4.21 9.41
C LEU A 31 -12.19 -5.00 10.54
N ALA A 32 -11.89 -6.28 10.30
CA ALA A 32 -11.17 -7.11 11.28
C ALA A 32 -9.68 -7.15 10.94
N PHE A 33 -8.81 -6.95 11.94
CA PHE A 33 -7.35 -6.91 11.80
C PHE A 33 -6.68 -7.96 12.68
N ARG A 34 -5.64 -8.61 12.13
CA ARG A 34 -4.88 -9.68 12.78
C ARG A 34 -3.90 -9.21 13.85
N ASP A 35 -3.49 -7.94 13.79
CA ASP A 35 -2.52 -7.32 14.68
C ASP A 35 -2.70 -5.79 14.63
N GLY A 36 -1.79 -5.04 15.27
CA GLY A 36 -1.80 -3.59 15.26
C GLY A 36 -1.52 -2.93 13.90
N GLN A 37 -1.19 -3.70 12.86
CA GLN A 37 -1.08 -3.19 11.51
C GLN A 37 -2.48 -3.02 10.92
N ARG A 38 -2.86 -1.77 10.60
CA ARG A 38 -4.15 -1.44 10.00
C ARG A 38 -4.09 -1.23 8.49
N ALA A 39 -2.94 -0.81 7.97
CA ALA A 39 -2.69 -0.67 6.54
C ALA A 39 -1.27 -1.11 6.17
N GLU A 40 -1.09 -1.34 4.88
CA GLU A 40 0.21 -1.45 4.24
C GLU A 40 0.34 -0.39 3.16
N PHE A 41 1.56 0.11 2.97
CA PHE A 41 1.91 0.98 1.85
C PHE A 41 3.18 0.42 1.22
N VAL A 42 3.21 0.35 -0.10
CA VAL A 42 4.36 -0.13 -0.87
C VAL A 42 4.68 0.81 -2.01
N ALA A 43 5.96 0.90 -2.38
CA ALA A 43 6.39 1.63 -3.56
C ALA A 43 7.19 0.70 -4.48
N ASP A 44 6.72 0.55 -5.71
CA ASP A 44 7.35 -0.21 -6.78
C ASP A 44 7.94 0.76 -7.79
N ARG A 45 9.17 0.51 -8.29
CA ARG A 45 9.76 1.39 -9.31
C ARG A 45 9.10 1.10 -10.66
N THR A 46 8.45 2.08 -11.26
CA THR A 46 7.84 1.91 -12.58
C THR A 46 8.90 2.11 -13.66
N GLY A 47 9.45 1.00 -14.15
CA GLY A 47 10.32 1.02 -15.33
C GLY A 47 11.75 1.52 -15.07
N SER A 48 12.68 0.57 -15.11
CA SER A 48 13.97 0.81 -15.73
C SER A 48 14.25 -0.32 -16.71
N GLU A 49 13.57 -0.33 -17.85
CA GLU A 49 14.11 -1.04 -19.01
C GLU A 49 15.40 -0.32 -19.45
N ASN A 50 16.54 -0.72 -18.86
CA ASN A 50 17.84 -0.94 -19.52
C ASN A 50 18.98 -1.12 -18.50
N GLY A 51 19.68 -2.27 -18.57
CA GLY A 51 21.05 -2.37 -18.02
C GLY A 51 21.52 -3.69 -17.40
N GLY A 52 20.83 -4.81 -17.58
CA GLY A 52 21.27 -6.12 -17.06
C GLY A 52 21.87 -7.04 -18.11
N THR A 53 23.01 -6.70 -18.72
CA THR A 53 23.84 -7.72 -19.40
C THR A 53 24.54 -8.55 -18.32
N GLY A 54 23.81 -9.45 -17.68
CA GLY A 54 24.30 -10.41 -16.70
C GLY A 54 23.96 -11.81 -17.14
N ALA A 55 24.97 -12.53 -17.63
CA ALA A 55 24.84 -13.91 -18.08
C ALA A 55 24.32 -14.86 -16.98
N GLY A 56 23.28 -15.63 -17.33
CA GLY A 56 23.02 -16.99 -16.84
C GLY A 56 22.59 -17.16 -15.39
N THR A 57 21.31 -17.52 -15.19
CA THR A 57 20.91 -18.76 -14.50
C THR A 57 19.46 -19.04 -14.88
N GLU A 58 19.23 -20.12 -15.62
CA GLU A 58 17.89 -20.70 -15.82
C GLU A 58 17.36 -21.14 -14.45
N GLY A 59 16.41 -20.38 -13.92
CA GLY A 59 15.63 -20.72 -12.74
C GLY A 59 14.15 -20.48 -13.05
N ASN A 60 13.43 -21.59 -13.27
CA ASN A 60 11.97 -21.75 -13.23
C ASN A 60 11.10 -20.47 -13.19
N GLY A 61 10.47 -20.18 -14.34
CA GLY A 61 9.46 -19.12 -14.45
C GLY A 61 8.43 -19.16 -13.32
N ARG A 62 8.38 -18.06 -12.56
CA ARG A 62 7.20 -17.62 -11.83
C ARG A 62 6.63 -16.41 -12.57
N GLY A 63 5.31 -16.39 -12.65
CA GLY A 63 4.53 -15.53 -13.54
C GLY A 63 4.75 -14.03 -13.35
N ALA A 64 4.28 -13.31 -14.36
CA ALA A 64 4.20 -11.86 -14.48
C ALA A 64 4.11 -11.07 -13.16
N GLY A 65 5.03 -10.11 -12.97
CA GLY A 65 4.70 -8.82 -12.35
C GLY A 65 5.31 -8.47 -11.00
N ASP A 66 6.14 -9.31 -10.37
CA ASP A 66 6.74 -8.98 -9.07
C ASP A 66 8.10 -8.29 -9.26
N GLU A 67 8.10 -7.02 -9.69
CA GLU A 67 9.23 -6.15 -9.37
C GLU A 67 9.23 -6.00 -7.83
N GLU A 68 10.27 -6.49 -7.14
CA GLU A 68 10.37 -6.43 -5.67
C GLU A 68 10.24 -4.98 -5.22
N ALA A 69 9.19 -4.67 -4.43
CA ALA A 69 8.93 -3.30 -4.01
C ALA A 69 10.18 -2.71 -3.34
N VAL A 70 10.53 -1.48 -3.71
CA VAL A 70 11.73 -0.81 -3.18
C VAL A 70 11.54 -0.33 -1.75
N TRP A 71 10.29 -0.32 -1.28
CA TRP A 71 9.92 0.12 0.05
C TRP A 71 8.59 -0.51 0.48
N HIS A 72 8.57 -0.98 1.73
CA HIS A 72 7.38 -1.43 2.44
C HIS A 72 7.25 -0.64 3.75
N TRP A 73 6.07 -0.10 4.03
CA TRP A 73 5.82 0.63 5.27
C TRP A 73 5.99 -0.25 6.50
N SER A 74 5.54 -1.51 6.46
CA SER A 74 5.70 -2.41 7.60
C SER A 74 7.13 -2.84 7.87
N GLU A 75 8.08 -2.63 6.95
CA GLU A 75 9.45 -3.10 7.11
C GLU A 75 10.14 -2.48 8.32
N GLY A 76 10.72 -3.34 9.17
CA GLY A 76 11.40 -2.91 10.40
C GLY A 76 10.47 -2.39 11.51
N ARG A 77 9.15 -2.40 11.31
CA ARG A 77 8.17 -1.99 12.33
C ARG A 77 7.68 -3.18 13.15
N MET A 78 7.44 -2.93 14.44
CA MET A 78 6.84 -3.90 15.34
C MET A 78 5.37 -3.54 15.58
N PHE A 79 4.49 -4.50 15.36
CA PHE A 79 3.07 -4.38 15.65
C PHE A 79 2.72 -5.24 16.85
N THR A 80 1.86 -4.72 17.73
CA THR A 80 1.35 -5.51 18.86
C THR A 80 0.41 -6.60 18.35
N MET A 81 0.45 -7.79 18.95
CA MET A 81 -0.52 -8.87 18.69
C MET A 81 -1.86 -8.60 19.38
N ALA A 82 -2.49 -7.46 19.07
CA ALA A 82 -3.81 -7.11 19.55
C ALA A 82 -4.76 -7.17 18.37
N LEU A 83 -5.71 -8.10 18.41
CA LEU A 83 -6.79 -8.15 17.43
C LEU A 83 -7.65 -6.89 17.57
N GLY A 84 -7.93 -6.25 16.44
CA GLY A 84 -8.76 -5.05 16.38
C GLY A 84 -9.93 -5.27 15.43
N ALA A 85 -11.10 -4.79 15.80
CA ALA A 85 -12.23 -4.67 14.89
C ALA A 85 -12.74 -3.23 14.91
N GLU A 86 -13.00 -2.68 13.72
CA GLU A 86 -13.62 -1.37 13.54
C GLU A 86 -14.86 -1.54 12.66
N GLU A 87 -15.93 -0.82 12.99
CA GLU A 87 -17.14 -0.80 12.19
C GLU A 87 -17.21 0.50 11.40
N LEU A 88 -17.40 0.41 10.07
CA LEU A 88 -17.69 1.56 9.21
C LEU A 88 -19.15 1.51 8.76
N GLY A 89 -19.95 2.46 9.24
CA GLY A 89 -21.29 2.73 8.72
C GLY A 89 -21.27 3.41 7.34
N PRO A 90 -22.44 3.55 6.69
CA PRO A 90 -22.56 4.26 5.43
C PRO A 90 -22.04 5.71 5.51
N GLY A 91 -21.13 6.07 4.62
CA GLY A 91 -20.47 7.38 4.56
C GLY A 91 -19.40 7.61 5.63
N GLU A 92 -19.10 6.62 6.47
CA GLU A 92 -17.97 6.71 7.40
C GLU A 92 -16.67 6.32 6.69
N SER A 93 -15.57 6.93 7.15
CA SER A 93 -14.23 6.69 6.60
C SER A 93 -13.22 6.41 7.70
N VAL A 94 -12.23 5.59 7.35
CA VAL A 94 -10.99 5.40 8.08
C VAL A 94 -9.85 6.06 7.32
N THR A 95 -8.83 6.54 8.03
CA THR A 95 -7.63 7.11 7.40
C THR A 95 -6.38 6.54 8.04
N GLU A 96 -5.50 6.02 7.20
CA GLU A 96 -4.19 5.49 7.60
C GLU A 96 -3.10 6.29 6.89
N THR A 97 -1.97 6.49 7.58
CA THR A 97 -0.90 7.37 7.10
C THR A 97 0.47 6.71 7.16
N ALA A 98 1.34 7.13 6.24
CA ALA A 98 2.68 6.63 6.08
C ALA A 98 3.63 7.75 5.67
N THR A 99 4.90 7.64 6.05
CA THR A 99 5.96 8.51 5.52
C THR A 99 6.99 7.64 4.82
N TRP A 100 7.27 7.97 3.56
CA TRP A 100 8.33 7.39 2.75
C TRP A 100 9.46 8.39 2.61
N SER A 101 10.56 8.16 3.33
CA SER A 101 11.69 9.10 3.42
C SER A 101 12.83 8.72 2.48
N ASP A 102 13.52 9.76 1.99
CA ASP A 102 14.72 9.69 1.13
C ASP A 102 14.61 8.72 -0.07
N PRO A 103 13.54 8.79 -0.88
CA PRO A 103 13.42 7.95 -2.05
C PRO A 103 14.48 8.32 -3.09
N ALA A 104 15.09 7.32 -3.71
CA ALA A 104 15.97 7.56 -4.85
C ALA A 104 15.20 8.23 -6.00
N PRO A 105 15.85 9.05 -6.84
CA PRO A 105 15.20 9.61 -8.03
C PRO A 105 14.65 8.51 -8.95
N GLY A 106 13.49 8.75 -9.55
CA GLY A 106 12.80 7.79 -10.41
C GLY A 106 11.28 7.95 -10.40
N GLU A 107 10.62 7.10 -11.17
CA GLU A 107 9.16 6.98 -11.17
C GLU A 107 8.75 5.74 -10.37
N TYR A 108 7.66 5.86 -9.61
CA TYR A 108 7.19 4.82 -8.70
C TYR A 108 5.68 4.71 -8.71
N ALA A 109 5.17 3.47 -8.70
CA ALA A 109 3.79 3.14 -8.36
C ALA A 109 3.72 2.94 -6.86
N VAL A 110 2.93 3.77 -6.18
CA VAL A 110 2.66 3.65 -4.76
C VAL A 110 1.29 3.01 -4.59
N ARG A 111 1.22 1.92 -3.84
CA ARG A 111 -0.02 1.22 -3.52
C ARG A 111 -0.25 1.22 -2.02
N ALA A 112 -1.51 1.24 -1.61
CA ALA A 112 -1.90 1.13 -0.22
C ALA A 112 -3.23 0.38 -0.08
N TRP A 113 -3.38 -0.39 1.01
CA TRP A 113 -4.61 -1.11 1.33
C TRP A 113 -4.74 -1.36 2.83
N LEU A 114 -5.96 -1.63 3.32
CA LEU A 114 -6.18 -2.06 4.69
C LEU A 114 -5.77 -3.53 4.87
N THR A 115 -5.04 -3.84 5.94
CA THR A 115 -4.56 -5.20 6.26
C THR A 115 -5.62 -6.03 6.98
N THR A 116 -6.87 -5.84 6.58
CA THR A 116 -8.01 -6.59 7.13
C THR A 116 -7.96 -8.07 6.73
N GLU A 117 -8.51 -8.93 7.58
CA GLU A 117 -8.61 -10.38 7.35
C GLU A 117 -9.60 -10.75 6.23
N ASP A 118 -10.54 -9.87 5.91
CA ASP A 118 -11.47 -10.10 4.80
C ASP A 118 -10.84 -9.69 3.47
N ASP A 119 -10.56 -10.68 2.63
CA ASP A 119 -9.94 -10.52 1.31
C ASP A 119 -10.77 -9.69 0.32
N GLY A 120 -12.09 -9.62 0.48
CA GLY A 120 -12.96 -8.77 -0.33
C GLY A 120 -12.81 -7.31 0.09
N VAL A 121 -12.91 -7.05 1.39
CA VAL A 121 -12.71 -5.71 1.97
C VAL A 121 -11.30 -5.19 1.67
N ARG A 122 -10.28 -6.04 1.79
CA ARG A 122 -8.89 -5.68 1.46
C ARG A 122 -8.77 -5.19 0.01
N ARG A 123 -9.35 -5.92 -0.95
CA ARG A 123 -9.31 -5.54 -2.38
C ARG A 123 -10.06 -4.24 -2.66
N GLU A 124 -11.22 -4.04 -2.06
CA GLU A 124 -12.00 -2.80 -2.21
C GLU A 124 -11.29 -1.59 -1.58
N SER A 125 -10.44 -1.82 -0.57
CA SER A 125 -9.64 -0.79 0.08
C SER A 125 -8.32 -0.45 -0.63
N GLU A 126 -7.98 -1.13 -1.73
CA GLU A 126 -6.72 -0.92 -2.44
C GLU A 126 -6.78 0.31 -3.34
N ALA A 127 -5.78 1.17 -3.22
CA ALA A 127 -5.60 2.34 -4.08
C ALA A 127 -4.14 2.44 -4.54
N GLU A 128 -3.95 2.93 -5.77
CA GLU A 128 -2.65 3.11 -6.39
C GLU A 128 -2.53 4.53 -6.96
N THR A 129 -1.33 5.11 -6.90
CA THR A 129 -0.97 6.32 -7.64
C THR A 129 0.49 6.29 -8.05
N VAL A 130 0.82 7.00 -9.12
CA VAL A 130 2.21 7.16 -9.57
C VAL A 130 2.80 8.46 -9.01
N VAL A 131 4.07 8.40 -8.58
CA VAL A 131 4.85 9.56 -8.13
C VAL A 131 6.19 9.62 -8.86
N VAL A 132 6.65 10.85 -9.12
CA VAL A 132 7.96 11.11 -9.73
C VAL A 132 8.84 11.79 -8.70
N VAL A 133 10.02 11.22 -8.48
CA VAL A 133 11.07 11.74 -7.60
C VAL A 133 12.19 12.31 -8.47
N GLY A 134 12.45 13.61 -8.29
CA GLY A 134 13.43 14.38 -9.08
C GLY A 134 14.76 14.60 -8.38
#